data_AF-A0A2E0F7U1-F1
#
_entry.id   AF-A0A2E0F7U1-F1
#
_cell.length_a   1.000
_cell.length_b   1.000
_cell.length_c   1.000
_cell.angle_alpha   90.00
_cell.angle_beta   90.00
_cell.angle_gamma   90.00
#
_symmetry.space_group_name_H-M   'P 1'
#
loop_
_entity.id
_entity.type
_entity.pdbx_description
1 polymer ?
#
loop_
_entity_poly.entity_id
_entity_poly.type
_entity_poly.pdbx_seq_one_letter_code
_entity_poly.pdbx_strand_id
1 'polypeptide(L)'
;MKKKIKFFLFFIFVSKNIFANQLQSDIQPEPASIKTNLKKSLVAKDFIVVTANDYATSIGFEILSKGGNAVDAAVAIQMTLGLVEPQSSGLGGGSFITFYNKSEGKVYSYEGREKAPKKIPENIFLNKNGNTKKFFEAAIGGAAVGTPATLKTYKLIHSNYGLMNWEKIFSYVIEFSKTGFVPSARLINAVNKERFFFDLYPSSIFKNIITNPKKKFTMMIIQKL
;
A
#
# COMPACT_ATOMS: atom_id res chain seq x y z
N MET A 1 54.14 14.36 -34.14
CA MET A 1 52.92 13.65 -33.71
C MET A 1 53.06 12.81 -32.42
N LYS A 2 53.86 13.21 -31.41
CA LYS A 2 53.98 12.45 -30.13
C LYS A 2 53.86 13.28 -28.84
N LYS A 3 53.47 14.56 -28.92
CA LYS A 3 53.34 15.45 -27.74
C LYS A 3 51.91 15.87 -27.37
N LYS A 4 50.88 15.50 -28.17
CA LYS A 4 49.48 15.86 -27.89
C LYS A 4 48.65 14.78 -27.19
N ILE A 5 49.22 13.61 -26.89
CA ILE A 5 48.50 12.48 -26.25
C ILE A 5 48.69 12.44 -24.72
N LYS A 6 49.62 13.22 -24.14
CA LYS A 6 49.82 13.25 -22.68
C LYS A 6 48.91 14.23 -21.92
N PHE A 7 48.19 15.11 -22.61
CA PHE A 7 47.32 16.09 -21.93
C PHE A 7 45.88 15.58 -21.71
N PHE A 8 45.50 14.46 -22.34
CA PHE A 8 44.16 13.88 -22.18
C PHE A 8 44.04 12.86 -21.04
N LEU A 9 45.18 12.45 -20.45
CA LEU A 9 45.23 11.48 -19.35
C LEU A 9 45.43 12.11 -17.96
N PHE A 10 45.46 13.44 -17.86
CA PHE A 10 45.62 14.15 -16.58
C PHE A 10 44.31 14.75 -16.02
N PHE A 11 43.19 14.62 -16.74
CA PHE A 11 41.89 15.14 -16.31
C PHE A 11 40.90 14.08 -15.78
N ILE A 12 41.40 12.87 -15.46
CA ILE A 12 40.60 11.77 -14.90
C ILE A 12 41.07 11.47 -13.47
N PHE A 13 41.28 12.46 -12.61
CA PHE A 13 41.57 12.17 -11.18
C PHE A 13 41.17 13.27 -10.20
N VAL A 14 40.08 14.00 -10.47
CA VAL A 14 39.37 14.77 -9.43
C VAL A 14 37.86 14.57 -9.59
N SER A 15 37.39 13.32 -9.59
CA SER A 15 36.03 13.07 -9.12
C SER A 15 36.05 13.26 -7.61
N LYS A 16 35.61 14.43 -7.13
CA LYS A 16 35.18 14.53 -5.74
C LYS A 16 34.19 13.39 -5.52
N ASN A 17 34.51 12.45 -4.63
CA ASN A 17 33.52 11.55 -4.09
C ASN A 17 32.46 12.42 -3.43
N ILE A 18 31.40 12.73 -4.15
CA ILE A 18 30.15 13.17 -3.54
C ILE A 18 29.68 11.92 -2.81
N PHE A 19 30.13 11.76 -1.57
CA PHE A 19 29.39 10.96 -0.63
C PHE A 19 28.03 11.64 -0.52
N ALA A 20 27.04 11.07 -1.20
CA ALA A 20 25.67 11.27 -0.81
C ALA A 20 25.64 10.88 0.66
N ASN A 21 25.57 11.86 1.55
CA ASN A 21 25.23 11.61 2.93
C ASN A 21 23.86 10.95 2.87
N GLN A 22 23.84 9.62 2.97
CA GLN A 22 22.65 8.82 3.14
C GLN A 22 22.17 9.08 4.57
N LEU A 23 21.74 10.31 4.83
CA LEU A 23 21.01 10.65 6.02
C LEU A 23 19.70 9.88 5.91
N GLN A 24 19.52 8.96 6.86
CA GLN A 24 18.29 8.25 7.20
C GLN A 24 18.12 6.83 6.63
N SER A 25 19.06 5.94 6.97
CA SER A 25 18.90 4.48 6.85
C SER A 25 17.92 3.86 7.86
N ASP A 26 17.45 4.63 8.85
CA ASP A 26 16.70 4.09 10.00
C ASP A 26 15.18 4.20 9.90
N ILE A 27 14.62 4.70 8.79
CA ILE A 27 13.18 4.56 8.52
C ILE A 27 12.99 3.23 7.78
N GLN A 28 13.21 2.13 8.48
CA GLN A 28 12.79 0.82 7.96
C GLN A 28 11.25 0.76 7.93
N PRO A 29 10.65 0.08 6.93
CA PRO A 29 9.24 -0.31 7.02
C PRO A 29 8.99 -1.06 8.33
N GLU A 30 7.78 -0.92 8.88
CA GLU A 30 7.46 -1.39 10.24
C GLU A 30 8.00 -2.81 10.50
N PRO A 31 8.74 -3.03 11.61
CA PRO A 31 9.28 -4.34 11.93
C PRO A 31 8.15 -5.37 12.04
N ALA A 32 8.46 -6.63 11.69
CA ALA A 32 7.51 -7.73 11.78
C ALA A 32 6.87 -7.76 13.17
N SER A 33 5.54 -7.68 13.21
CA SER A 33 4.82 -7.49 14.47
C SER A 33 4.73 -8.77 15.30
N ILE A 34 4.99 -9.94 14.68
CA ILE A 34 4.98 -11.25 15.33
C ILE A 34 6.06 -12.12 14.67
N LYS A 35 6.96 -12.72 15.47
CA LYS A 35 7.72 -13.91 15.06
C LYS A 35 6.79 -15.11 15.14
N THR A 36 6.08 -15.42 14.06
CA THR A 36 5.25 -16.63 14.02
C THR A 36 6.13 -17.85 13.73
N ASN A 37 6.09 -18.86 14.60
CA ASN A 37 6.60 -20.22 14.35
C ASN A 37 5.71 -20.98 13.34
N LEU A 38 5.22 -20.31 12.29
CA LEU A 38 4.34 -20.90 11.30
C LEU A 38 5.17 -21.66 10.26
N LYS A 39 5.63 -22.85 10.64
CA LYS A 39 5.81 -23.94 9.67
C LYS A 39 4.46 -24.63 9.48
N LYS A 40 3.58 -24.05 8.67
CA LYS A 40 2.52 -24.81 8.01
C LYS A 40 2.50 -24.40 6.55
N SER A 41 3.32 -25.10 5.75
CA SER A 41 3.02 -25.22 4.33
C SER A 41 1.64 -25.85 4.23
N LEU A 42 0.68 -25.11 3.69
CA LEU A 42 -0.67 -25.60 3.45
C LEU A 42 -0.74 -26.09 2.00
N VAL A 43 -1.16 -27.33 1.81
CA VAL A 43 -1.48 -27.88 0.49
C VAL A 43 -2.99 -27.79 0.31
N ALA A 44 -3.43 -27.12 -0.74
CA ALA A 44 -4.84 -27.09 -1.15
C ALA A 44 -5.00 -27.69 -2.54
N LYS A 45 -6.17 -28.27 -2.82
CA LYS A 45 -6.47 -28.89 -4.12
C LYS A 45 -7.00 -27.86 -5.13
N ASP A 46 -7.89 -26.99 -4.71
CA ASP A 46 -8.67 -26.14 -5.63
C ASP A 46 -8.12 -24.73 -5.74
N PHE A 47 -7.88 -24.07 -4.59
CA PHE A 47 -7.36 -22.72 -4.55
C PHE A 47 -6.63 -22.40 -3.24
N ILE A 48 -5.74 -21.42 -3.31
CA ILE A 48 -4.96 -20.90 -2.19
C ILE A 48 -5.12 -19.38 -2.17
N VAL A 49 -5.33 -18.82 -0.97
CA VAL A 49 -5.31 -17.38 -0.73
C VAL A 49 -4.29 -17.11 0.37
N VAL A 50 -3.37 -16.19 0.11
CA VAL A 50 -2.36 -15.77 1.09
C VAL A 50 -2.31 -14.25 1.11
N THR A 51 -2.50 -13.67 2.31
CA THR A 51 -2.41 -12.23 2.53
C THR A 51 -1.73 -11.97 3.87
N ALA A 52 -1.38 -10.71 4.16
CA ALA A 52 -0.78 -10.31 5.43
C ALA A 52 -1.80 -10.28 6.61
N ASN A 53 -3.10 -10.43 6.35
CA ASN A 53 -4.15 -10.34 7.36
C ASN A 53 -5.21 -11.42 7.19
N ASP A 54 -5.51 -12.16 8.28
CA ASP A 54 -6.43 -13.30 8.25
C ASP A 54 -7.84 -12.94 7.79
N TYR A 55 -8.33 -11.73 8.07
CA TYR A 55 -9.65 -11.28 7.59
C TYR A 55 -9.66 -11.09 6.07
N ALA A 56 -8.59 -10.51 5.49
CA ALA A 56 -8.48 -10.36 4.05
C ALA A 56 -8.32 -11.72 3.36
N THR A 57 -7.56 -12.64 3.95
CA THR A 57 -7.48 -14.03 3.49
C THR A 57 -8.84 -14.71 3.51
N SER A 58 -9.62 -14.54 4.58
CA SER A 58 -10.96 -15.13 4.74
C SER A 58 -11.96 -14.60 3.71
N ILE A 59 -11.98 -13.28 3.48
CA ILE A 59 -12.84 -12.66 2.44
C ILE A 59 -12.45 -13.14 1.04
N GLY A 60 -11.15 -13.19 0.74
CA GLY A 60 -10.67 -13.73 -0.54
C GLY A 60 -11.09 -15.19 -0.76
N PHE A 61 -10.96 -16.01 0.29
CA PHE A 61 -11.42 -17.41 0.28
C PHE A 61 -12.93 -17.52 0.04
N GLU A 62 -13.74 -16.67 0.68
CA GLU A 62 -15.20 -16.65 0.50
C GLU A 62 -15.59 -16.31 -0.95
N ILE A 63 -14.94 -15.33 -1.57
CA ILE A 63 -15.19 -14.96 -2.97
C ILE A 63 -14.91 -16.14 -3.91
N LEU A 64 -13.77 -16.82 -3.73
CA LEU A 64 -13.43 -18.00 -4.53
C LEU A 64 -14.42 -19.15 -4.30
N SER A 65 -14.78 -19.40 -3.04
CA SER A 65 -15.75 -20.45 -2.67
C SER A 65 -17.14 -20.23 -3.26
N LYS A 66 -17.49 -18.98 -3.59
CA LYS A 66 -18.77 -18.60 -4.21
C LYS A 66 -18.67 -18.47 -5.74
N GLY A 67 -17.62 -19.03 -6.35
CA GLY A 67 -17.45 -19.09 -7.79
C GLY A 67 -16.83 -17.84 -8.42
N GLY A 68 -16.30 -16.91 -7.61
CA GLY A 68 -15.43 -15.85 -8.12
C GLY A 68 -14.08 -16.42 -8.57
N ASN A 69 -13.36 -15.68 -9.41
CA ASN A 69 -12.00 -16.06 -9.80
C ASN A 69 -10.92 -15.30 -8.98
N ALA A 70 -9.66 -15.53 -9.34
CA ALA A 70 -8.52 -14.88 -8.68
C ALA A 70 -8.57 -13.34 -8.76
N VAL A 71 -9.13 -12.77 -9.85
CA VAL A 71 -9.27 -11.31 -10.01
C VAL A 71 -10.36 -10.78 -9.07
N ASP A 72 -11.51 -11.45 -9.00
CA ASP A 72 -12.60 -11.09 -8.08
C ASP A 72 -12.12 -11.14 -6.62
N ALA A 73 -11.41 -12.20 -6.26
CA ALA A 73 -10.83 -12.37 -4.93
C ALA A 73 -9.80 -11.27 -4.63
N ALA A 74 -8.93 -10.93 -5.59
CA ALA A 74 -7.94 -9.85 -5.43
C ALA A 74 -8.60 -8.49 -5.18
N VAL A 75 -9.72 -8.18 -5.85
CA VAL A 75 -10.51 -6.96 -5.59
C VAL A 75 -10.99 -6.94 -4.14
N ALA A 76 -11.65 -8.01 -3.69
CA ALA A 76 -12.19 -8.10 -2.33
C ALA A 76 -11.10 -8.02 -1.25
N ILE A 77 -9.98 -8.70 -1.49
CA ILE A 77 -8.80 -8.68 -0.64
C ILE A 77 -8.27 -7.25 -0.50
N GLN A 78 -8.05 -6.54 -1.61
CA GLN A 78 -7.52 -5.17 -1.55
C GLN A 78 -8.46 -4.22 -0.81
N MET A 79 -9.78 -4.32 -1.03
CA MET A 79 -10.74 -3.49 -0.30
C MET A 79 -10.74 -3.81 1.19
N THR A 80 -10.62 -5.10 1.54
CA THR A 80 -10.56 -5.55 2.95
C THR A 80 -9.27 -5.09 3.62
N LEU A 81 -8.11 -5.20 2.95
CA LEU A 81 -6.82 -4.71 3.46
C LEU A 81 -6.85 -3.21 3.75
N GLY A 82 -7.57 -2.41 2.95
CA GLY A 82 -7.79 -0.99 3.24
C GLY A 82 -8.56 -0.73 4.54
N LEU A 83 -9.28 -1.72 5.08
CA LEU A 83 -9.97 -1.65 6.37
C LEU A 83 -9.11 -2.20 7.51
N VAL A 84 -8.51 -3.37 7.31
CA VAL A 84 -7.86 -4.14 8.40
C VAL A 84 -6.36 -3.88 8.53
N GLU A 85 -5.74 -3.29 7.51
CA GLU A 85 -4.34 -2.83 7.50
C GLU A 85 -4.18 -1.46 6.79
N PRO A 86 -4.94 -0.42 7.21
CA PRO A 86 -5.04 0.87 6.52
C PRO A 86 -3.72 1.65 6.46
N GLN A 87 -2.77 1.35 7.35
CA GLN A 87 -1.44 1.95 7.34
C GLN A 87 -0.53 1.43 6.22
N SER A 88 -0.87 0.27 5.63
CA SER A 88 -0.01 -0.43 4.66
C SER A 88 -0.47 -0.24 3.22
N SER A 89 -1.77 -0.39 2.95
CA SER A 89 -2.33 -0.27 1.60
C SER A 89 -3.75 0.27 1.63
N GLY A 90 -4.23 0.79 0.50
CA GLY A 90 -5.63 1.18 0.38
C GLY A 90 -5.94 1.94 -0.90
N LEU A 91 -7.17 2.45 -0.97
CA LEU A 91 -7.68 3.19 -2.12
C LEU A 91 -6.93 4.50 -2.39
N GLY A 92 -6.32 5.08 -1.35
CA GLY A 92 -5.57 6.33 -1.42
C GLY A 92 -4.14 6.21 -1.98
N GLY A 93 -3.70 5.00 -2.37
CA GLY A 93 -2.35 4.76 -2.89
C GLY A 93 -2.33 4.26 -4.33
N GLY A 94 -1.29 3.48 -4.64
CA GLY A 94 -1.09 2.81 -5.92
C GLY A 94 -0.89 1.30 -5.77
N SER A 95 -0.94 0.59 -6.89
CA SER A 95 -0.88 -0.88 -6.94
C SER A 95 -0.16 -1.37 -8.19
N PHE A 96 0.58 -2.46 -8.06
CA PHE A 96 1.07 -3.25 -9.20
C PHE A 96 0.47 -4.65 -9.10
N ILE A 97 -0.12 -5.14 -10.19
CA ILE A 97 -0.74 -6.48 -10.22
C ILE A 97 -0.07 -7.30 -11.32
N THR A 98 0.49 -8.44 -10.94
CA THR A 98 0.93 -9.48 -11.88
C THR A 98 -0.14 -10.56 -11.95
N PHE A 99 -0.67 -10.78 -13.15
CA PHE A 99 -1.79 -11.68 -13.38
C PHE A 99 -1.46 -12.66 -14.51
N TYR A 100 -1.50 -13.95 -14.22
CA TYR A 100 -1.40 -14.98 -15.24
C TYR A 100 -2.80 -15.37 -15.72
N ASN A 101 -3.09 -15.10 -17.00
CA ASN A 101 -4.30 -15.57 -17.64
C ASN A 101 -4.05 -16.96 -18.24
N LYS A 102 -4.64 -17.99 -17.62
CA LYS A 102 -4.56 -19.37 -18.08
C LYS A 102 -5.18 -19.60 -19.46
N SER A 103 -6.29 -18.95 -19.80
CA SER A 103 -6.97 -19.18 -21.09
C SER A 103 -6.14 -18.67 -22.26
N GLU A 104 -5.33 -17.65 -22.03
CA GLU A 104 -4.46 -17.05 -23.04
C GLU A 104 -3.01 -17.54 -22.97
N GLY A 105 -2.63 -18.21 -21.87
CA GLY A 105 -1.25 -18.60 -21.59
C GLY A 105 -0.30 -17.41 -21.40
N LYS A 106 -0.81 -16.25 -20.97
CA LYS A 106 -0.04 -14.98 -20.88
C LYS A 106 0.03 -14.42 -19.47
N VAL A 107 1.12 -13.73 -19.18
CA VAL A 107 1.26 -12.91 -17.96
C VAL A 107 1.04 -11.44 -18.32
N TYR A 108 0.19 -10.79 -17.55
CA TYR A 108 -0.11 -9.37 -17.61
C TYR A 108 0.43 -8.66 -16.37
N SER A 109 0.93 -7.44 -16.56
CA SER A 109 1.30 -6.54 -15.48
C SER A 109 0.46 -5.28 -15.58
N TYR A 110 -0.29 -4.98 -14.53
CA TYR A 110 -1.06 -3.74 -14.40
C TYR A 110 -0.31 -2.78 -13.49
N GLU A 111 0.03 -1.62 -14.02
CA GLU A 111 0.68 -0.53 -13.28
C GLU A 111 -0.33 0.54 -12.91
N GLY A 112 -0.58 0.64 -11.61
CA GLY A 112 -1.34 1.69 -10.97
C GLY A 112 -0.48 2.52 -10.03
N ARG A 113 0.70 2.97 -10.46
CA ARG A 113 1.51 3.86 -9.63
C ARG A 113 0.87 5.25 -9.56
N GLU A 114 0.92 5.85 -8.37
CA GLU A 114 0.46 7.22 -8.18
C GLU A 114 1.25 8.19 -9.07
N LYS A 115 0.59 9.27 -9.51
CA LYS A 115 1.21 10.30 -10.35
C LYS A 115 1.18 11.67 -9.70
N ALA A 116 2.27 12.41 -9.84
CA ALA A 116 2.34 13.81 -9.43
C ALA A 116 1.22 14.63 -10.10
N PRO A 117 0.48 15.47 -9.36
CA PRO A 117 -0.51 16.39 -9.94
C PRO A 117 0.11 17.33 -10.97
N LYS A 118 -0.63 17.68 -12.02
CA LYS A 118 -0.12 18.47 -13.17
C LYS A 118 0.47 19.84 -12.81
N LYS A 119 0.00 20.46 -11.72
CA LYS A 119 0.39 21.83 -11.31
C LYS A 119 1.38 21.86 -10.12
N ILE A 120 2.07 20.77 -9.83
CA ILE A 120 3.03 20.74 -8.74
C ILE A 120 4.36 21.39 -9.18
N PRO A 121 4.92 22.36 -8.45
CA PRO A 121 6.20 22.96 -8.80
C PRO A 121 7.35 21.99 -8.47
N GLU A 122 8.40 22.00 -9.29
CA GLU A 122 9.57 21.10 -9.13
C GLU A 122 10.29 21.28 -7.80
N ASN A 123 10.24 22.49 -7.23
CA ASN A 123 10.88 22.82 -5.96
C ASN A 123 9.97 22.64 -4.73
N ILE A 124 8.84 21.93 -4.83
CA ILE A 124 7.88 21.81 -3.72
C ILE A 124 8.47 21.21 -2.43
N PHE A 125 9.54 20.42 -2.56
CA PHE A 125 10.26 19.81 -1.45
C PHE A 125 11.53 20.56 -1.02
N LEU A 126 11.72 21.79 -1.51
CA LEU A 126 12.75 22.71 -1.03
C LEU A 126 12.15 23.70 -0.03
N ASN A 127 12.95 24.14 0.94
CA ASN A 127 12.60 25.23 1.84
C ASN A 127 12.92 26.60 1.22
N LYS A 128 12.59 27.69 1.93
CA LYS A 128 12.79 29.08 1.46
C LYS A 128 14.23 29.43 1.09
N ASN A 129 15.20 28.69 1.65
CA ASN A 129 16.63 28.90 1.40
C ASN A 129 17.16 28.01 0.25
N GLY A 130 16.29 27.26 -0.43
CA GLY A 130 16.67 26.34 -1.51
C GLY A 130 17.21 24.98 -1.04
N ASN A 131 17.23 24.70 0.28
CA ASN A 131 17.69 23.43 0.81
C ASN A 131 16.55 22.40 0.85
N THR A 132 16.88 21.10 0.82
CA THR A 132 15.88 20.03 0.96
C THR A 132 15.16 20.10 2.31
N LYS A 133 13.84 19.91 2.28
CA LYS A 133 13.04 19.74 3.51
C LYS A 133 13.47 18.48 4.26
N LYS A 134 13.31 18.48 5.58
CA LYS A 134 13.47 17.25 6.38
C LYS A 134 12.38 16.25 6.00
N PHE A 135 12.62 14.95 6.21
CA PHE A 135 11.69 13.89 5.77
C PHE A 135 10.23 14.14 6.18
N PHE A 136 9.95 14.36 7.47
CA PHE A 136 8.57 14.56 7.93
C PHE A 136 7.98 15.91 7.47
N GLU A 137 8.79 16.92 7.23
CA GLU A 137 8.34 18.21 6.66
C GLU A 137 7.94 18.05 5.18
N ALA A 138 8.59 17.14 4.46
CA ALA A 138 8.25 16.81 3.08
C ALA A 138 7.08 15.82 2.99
N ALA A 139 7.06 14.80 3.86
CA ALA A 139 6.14 13.66 3.79
C ALA A 139 4.76 13.92 4.40
N ILE A 140 4.64 14.81 5.38
CA ILE A 140 3.37 15.15 6.02
C ILE A 140 2.74 16.34 5.31
N GLY A 141 1.60 16.12 4.65
CA GLY A 141 0.80 17.15 3.99
C GLY A 141 0.49 16.84 2.53
N GLY A 142 -0.36 17.67 1.91
CA GLY A 142 -0.89 17.42 0.56
C GLY A 142 0.17 17.39 -0.55
N ALA A 143 1.33 18.02 -0.35
CA ALA A 143 2.42 18.03 -1.32
C ALA A 143 3.00 16.63 -1.60
N ALA A 144 2.95 15.73 -0.61
CA ALA A 144 3.42 14.35 -0.74
C ALA A 144 2.39 13.41 -1.38
N VAL A 145 1.16 13.88 -1.62
CA VAL A 145 0.06 13.05 -2.11
C VAL A 145 0.11 12.97 -3.64
N GLY A 146 0.48 11.80 -4.16
CA GLY A 146 0.27 11.46 -5.56
C GLY A 146 -1.21 11.19 -5.84
N THR A 147 -1.62 11.35 -7.10
CA THR A 147 -2.98 11.00 -7.56
C THR A 147 -3.20 9.49 -7.36
N PRO A 148 -4.15 9.06 -6.50
CA PRO A 148 -4.36 7.64 -6.22
C PRO A 148 -4.79 6.86 -7.46
N ALA A 149 -4.37 5.60 -7.55
CA ALA A 149 -4.59 4.76 -8.72
C ALA A 149 -5.10 3.35 -8.40
N THR A 150 -4.99 2.87 -7.14
CA THR A 150 -5.43 1.52 -6.74
C THR A 150 -6.84 1.18 -7.23
N LEU A 151 -7.84 2.02 -6.94
CA LEU A 151 -9.23 1.73 -7.34
C LEU A 151 -9.38 1.58 -8.85
N LYS A 152 -8.74 2.46 -9.62
CA LYS A 152 -8.78 2.45 -11.08
C LYS A 152 -8.12 1.19 -11.63
N THR A 153 -6.99 0.77 -11.07
CA THR A 153 -6.27 -0.42 -11.49
C THR A 153 -7.05 -1.70 -11.22
N TYR A 154 -7.63 -1.83 -10.03
CA TYR A 154 -8.50 -2.96 -9.69
C TYR A 154 -9.78 -2.99 -10.51
N LYS A 155 -10.37 -1.82 -10.80
CA LYS A 155 -11.53 -1.74 -11.69
C LYS A 155 -11.18 -2.15 -13.12
N LEU A 156 -10.01 -1.76 -13.63
CA LEU A 156 -9.56 -2.11 -14.97
C LEU A 156 -9.36 -3.62 -15.13
N ILE A 157 -8.59 -4.26 -14.24
CA ILE A 157 -8.39 -5.72 -14.31
C ILE A 157 -9.70 -6.49 -14.10
N HIS A 158 -10.59 -6.01 -13.22
CA HIS A 158 -11.91 -6.62 -13.05
C HIS A 158 -12.79 -6.48 -14.29
N SER A 159 -12.82 -5.32 -14.94
CA SER A 159 -13.57 -5.17 -16.20
C SER A 159 -13.04 -6.09 -17.31
N ASN A 160 -11.74 -6.39 -17.32
CA ASN A 160 -11.14 -7.27 -18.31
C ASN A 160 -11.34 -8.76 -18.00
N TYR A 161 -11.30 -9.15 -16.72
CA TYR A 161 -11.13 -10.54 -16.31
C TYR A 161 -11.96 -10.97 -15.09
N GLY A 162 -12.76 -10.11 -14.49
CA GLY A 162 -13.65 -10.46 -13.38
C GLY A 162 -14.85 -11.30 -13.82
N LEU A 163 -15.33 -12.19 -12.94
CA LEU A 163 -16.53 -13.01 -13.19
C LEU A 163 -17.69 -12.60 -12.29
N MET A 164 -17.39 -12.31 -11.02
CA MET A 164 -18.39 -11.87 -10.07
C MET A 164 -18.76 -10.40 -10.31
N ASN A 165 -20.05 -10.08 -10.22
CA ASN A 165 -20.51 -8.70 -10.32
C ASN A 165 -19.78 -7.81 -9.29
N TRP A 166 -19.25 -6.68 -9.74
CA TRP A 166 -18.48 -5.73 -8.93
C TRP A 166 -19.22 -5.30 -7.65
N GLU A 167 -20.50 -4.97 -7.74
CA GLU A 167 -21.33 -4.58 -6.59
C GLU A 167 -21.46 -5.71 -5.59
N LYS A 168 -21.59 -6.95 -6.08
CA LYS A 168 -21.66 -8.14 -5.22
C LYS A 168 -20.35 -8.34 -4.46
N ILE A 169 -19.19 -8.12 -5.10
CA ILE A 169 -17.88 -8.18 -4.41
C ILE A 169 -17.83 -7.15 -3.27
N PHE A 170 -18.22 -5.90 -3.55
CA PHE A 170 -18.23 -4.82 -2.55
C PHE A 170 -19.23 -5.08 -1.42
N SER A 171 -20.36 -5.74 -1.69
CA SER A 171 -21.34 -6.07 -0.66
C SER A 171 -20.72 -6.92 0.47
N TYR A 172 -19.86 -7.91 0.15
CA TYR A 172 -19.18 -8.72 1.17
C TYR A 172 -18.28 -7.86 2.06
N VAL A 173 -17.51 -6.95 1.45
CA VAL A 173 -16.58 -6.09 2.18
C VAL A 173 -17.31 -5.05 3.02
N ILE A 174 -18.42 -4.50 2.50
CA ILE A 174 -19.26 -3.55 3.23
C ILE A 174 -19.92 -4.23 4.43
N GLU A 175 -20.50 -5.42 4.26
CA GLU A 175 -21.09 -6.17 5.38
C GLU A 175 -20.03 -6.53 6.43
N PHE A 176 -18.85 -6.96 6.01
CA PHE A 176 -17.71 -7.16 6.91
C PHE A 176 -17.36 -5.88 7.68
N SER A 177 -17.30 -4.73 7.02
CA SER A 177 -16.99 -3.43 7.66
C SER A 177 -17.99 -3.03 8.74
N LYS A 178 -19.28 -3.37 8.56
CA LYS A 178 -20.36 -3.13 9.52
C LYS A 178 -20.24 -4.03 10.75
N THR A 179 -19.95 -5.32 10.54
CA THR A 179 -19.76 -6.27 11.64
C THR A 179 -18.47 -6.02 12.43
N GLY A 180 -17.49 -5.39 11.78
CA GLY A 180 -16.22 -4.98 12.36
C GLY A 180 -15.25 -6.14 12.59
N PHE A 181 -14.03 -5.77 12.97
CA PHE A 181 -12.93 -6.72 13.16
C PHE A 181 -12.13 -6.39 14.42
N VAL A 182 -11.54 -7.39 15.07
CA VAL A 182 -10.59 -7.13 16.16
C VAL A 182 -9.27 -6.67 15.53
N PRO A 183 -8.74 -5.46 15.86
CA PRO A 183 -7.48 -4.97 15.32
C PRO A 183 -6.33 -5.95 15.53
N SER A 184 -5.53 -6.17 14.49
CA SER A 184 -4.33 -7.01 14.61
C SER A 184 -3.28 -6.34 15.50
N ALA A 185 -2.37 -7.12 16.08
CA ALA A 185 -1.23 -6.58 16.82
C ALA A 185 -0.41 -5.58 15.97
N ARG A 186 -0.31 -5.83 14.67
CA ARG A 186 0.33 -4.93 13.70
C ARG A 186 -0.37 -3.58 13.63
N LEU A 187 -1.70 -3.56 13.45
CA LEU A 187 -2.47 -2.32 13.41
C LEU A 187 -2.41 -1.57 14.75
N ILE A 188 -2.54 -2.26 15.87
CA ILE A 188 -2.43 -1.65 17.20
C ILE A 188 -1.07 -0.98 17.38
N ASN A 189 0.02 -1.67 17.00
CA ASN A 189 1.36 -1.11 17.07
C ASN A 189 1.53 0.11 16.14
N ALA A 190 0.99 0.06 14.91
CA ALA A 190 1.06 1.17 13.97
C ALA A 190 0.38 2.42 14.53
N VAL A 191 -0.83 2.26 15.09
CA VAL A 191 -1.59 3.36 15.68
C VAL A 191 -0.91 3.90 16.94
N ASN A 192 -0.31 3.05 17.78
CA ASN A 192 0.45 3.48 18.97
C ASN A 192 1.74 4.25 18.63
N LYS A 193 2.37 3.95 17.48
CA LYS A 193 3.62 4.61 17.04
C LYS A 193 3.38 5.86 16.21
N GLU A 194 2.14 6.15 15.89
CA GLU A 194 1.76 7.33 15.12
C GLU A 194 2.12 8.61 15.92
N ARG A 195 2.73 9.59 15.25
CA ARG A 195 3.28 10.81 15.88
C ARG A 195 2.50 12.10 15.57
N PHE A 196 1.72 12.16 14.49
CA PHE A 196 1.15 13.39 13.94
C PHE A 196 -0.37 13.31 13.71
N PHE A 197 -0.88 12.16 13.30
CA PHE A 197 -2.29 11.89 12.99
C PHE A 197 -3.24 12.26 14.11
N PHE A 198 -2.94 11.95 15.38
CA PHE A 198 -3.85 12.29 16.47
C PHE A 198 -3.80 13.76 16.89
N ASP A 199 -2.73 14.47 16.57
CA ASP A 199 -2.65 15.93 16.72
C ASP A 199 -3.46 16.62 15.62
N LEU A 200 -3.39 16.10 14.39
CA LEU A 200 -4.14 16.60 13.23
C LEU A 200 -5.63 16.21 13.29
N TYR A 201 -5.95 15.05 13.85
CA TYR A 201 -7.29 14.50 13.95
C TYR A 201 -7.61 14.03 15.39
N PRO A 202 -7.78 14.96 16.35
CA PRO A 202 -8.00 14.60 17.75
C PRO A 202 -9.25 13.75 18.01
N SER A 203 -10.29 13.89 17.18
CA SER A 203 -11.54 13.13 17.31
C SER A 203 -11.57 11.85 16.46
N SER A 204 -10.41 11.42 15.95
CA SER A 204 -10.33 10.24 15.07
C SER A 204 -10.79 8.97 15.78
N ILE A 205 -11.66 8.21 15.11
CA ILE A 205 -12.17 6.92 15.60
C ILE A 205 -11.06 5.89 15.87
N PHE A 206 -9.89 6.04 15.23
CA PHE A 206 -8.75 5.16 15.43
C PHE A 206 -8.20 5.19 16.88
N LYS A 207 -8.51 6.22 17.68
CA LYS A 207 -8.22 6.22 19.13
C LYS A 207 -8.88 5.03 19.86
N ASN A 208 -9.99 4.51 19.34
CA ASN A 208 -10.67 3.34 19.90
C ASN A 208 -9.83 2.07 19.81
N ILE A 209 -8.92 1.97 18.84
CA ILE A 209 -8.00 0.83 18.70
C ILE A 209 -7.01 0.80 19.86
N ILE A 210 -6.54 1.96 20.32
CA ILE A 210 -5.62 2.06 21.47
C ILE A 210 -6.37 1.81 22.78
N THR A 211 -7.53 2.46 22.96
CA THR A 211 -8.27 2.43 24.23
C THR A 211 -9.00 1.11 24.47
N ASN A 212 -9.42 0.42 23.40
CA ASN A 212 -10.20 -0.82 23.46
C ASN A 212 -9.71 -1.88 22.45
N PRO A 213 -8.43 -2.33 22.52
CA PRO A 213 -7.79 -3.13 21.46
C PRO A 213 -8.41 -4.51 21.24
N LYS A 214 -9.16 -5.03 22.21
CA LYS A 214 -9.87 -6.32 22.11
C LYS A 214 -11.29 -6.17 21.56
N LYS A 215 -11.82 -4.95 21.47
CA LYS A 215 -13.16 -4.70 20.94
C LYS A 215 -13.10 -4.67 19.41
N LYS A 216 -14.18 -5.14 18.78
CA LYS A 216 -14.32 -4.99 17.32
C LYS A 216 -14.30 -3.50 16.96
N PHE A 217 -13.42 -3.16 16.03
CA PHE A 217 -13.37 -1.89 15.35
C PHE A 217 -14.34 -1.94 14.17
N THR A 218 -15.31 -1.03 14.16
CA THR A 218 -16.33 -0.92 13.10
C THR A 218 -16.13 0.40 12.39
N MET A 219 -16.03 0.38 11.06
CA MET A 219 -16.16 1.58 10.26
C MET A 219 -17.62 1.69 9.85
N MET A 220 -18.38 2.58 10.50
CA MET A 220 -19.63 3.04 9.91
C MET A 220 -19.26 3.85 8.67
N ILE A 221 -19.27 3.21 7.50
CA ILE A 221 -19.31 3.92 6.24
C ILE A 221 -20.60 4.75 6.30
N ILE A 222 -20.47 6.07 6.39
CA ILE A 222 -21.58 6.98 6.18
C ILE A 222 -22.13 6.64 4.81
N GLN A 223 -23.29 5.98 4.78
CA GLN A 223 -24.00 5.59 3.57
C GLN A 223 -24.46 6.86 2.84
N LYS A 224 -23.56 7.47 2.07
CA LYS A 224 -23.87 8.37 0.96
C LYS A 224 -22.81 8.18 -0.11
N LEU A 225 -22.99 7.15 -0.92
CA LEU A 225 -22.56 7.13 -2.32
C LEU A 225 -23.83 7.01 -3.16
#